data_AF-A0A955AH21-F1
#
_entry.id   AF-A0A955AH21-F1
#
_cell.length_a   1.000
_cell.length_b   1.000
_cell.length_c   1.000
_cell.angle_alpha   90.00
_cell.angle_beta   90.00
_cell.angle_gamma   90.00
#
_symmetry.space_group_name_H-M   'P 1'
#
loop_
_entity.id
_entity.type
_entity.pdbx_description
1 polymer ?
#
loop_
_entity_poly.entity_id
_entity_poly.type
_entity_poly.pdbx_seq_one_letter_code
_entity_poly.pdbx_strand_id
1 'polypeptide(L)' 'MMSHDSEQPPPVGSTEIPADWLAEFEAAARRPLSQRFRYSFIKTYKPVLDDEPYRSFENMAEYRRWCEENLPDWLGYGGV' A
#
# COMPACT_ATOMS: atom_id res chain seq x y z
N MET A 1 5.23 -5.58 -31.17
CA MET A 1 5.44 -4.18 -30.77
C MET A 1 4.58 -3.96 -29.54
N MET A 2 5.12 -4.19 -28.34
CA MET A 2 4.42 -3.86 -27.10
C MET A 2 4.63 -2.36 -26.88
N SER A 3 3.63 -1.57 -27.25
CA SER A 3 3.55 -0.16 -26.88
C SER A 3 3.60 -0.09 -25.35
N HIS A 4 4.73 0.35 -24.81
CA HIS A 4 4.80 0.76 -23.41
C HIS A 4 4.00 2.05 -23.34
N ASP A 5 2.75 1.94 -22.91
CA ASP A 5 1.97 3.09 -22.44
C ASP A 5 2.84 3.78 -21.38
N SER A 6 3.43 4.91 -21.78
CA SER A 6 4.37 5.65 -20.95
C SER A 6 3.55 6.54 -20.04
N GLU A 7 2.90 5.90 -19.07
CA GLU A 7 2.10 6.60 -18.07
C GLU A 7 3.08 7.31 -17.12
N GLN A 8 3.41 8.56 -17.44
CA GLN A 8 4.19 9.39 -16.54
C GLN A 8 3.38 9.59 -15.26
N PRO A 9 3.91 9.21 -14.08
CA PRO A 9 3.22 9.49 -12.84
C PRO A 9 3.01 11.00 -12.68
N PRO A 10 1.93 11.43 -12.01
CA PRO A 10 1.65 12.84 -11.81
C PRO A 10 2.85 13.51 -11.13
N PRO A 11 3.12 14.79 -11.45
CA PRO A 11 4.24 15.52 -10.88
C PRO A 11 4.12 15.54 -9.35
N VAL A 12 5.23 15.22 -8.68
CA VAL A 12 5.36 15.23 -7.22
C VAL A 12 4.99 16.63 -6.72
N GLY A 13 3.88 16.74 -5.98
CA GLY A 13 3.34 18.01 -5.46
C GLY A 13 1.97 18.42 -5.99
N SER A 14 1.41 17.69 -6.96
CA SER A 14 0.00 17.84 -7.36
C SER A 14 -0.93 17.13 -6.37
N THR A 15 -1.99 17.81 -5.95
CA THR A 15 -3.06 17.24 -5.10
C THR A 15 -4.19 16.60 -5.91
N GLU A 16 -4.15 16.71 -7.25
CA GLU A 16 -5.18 16.20 -8.14
C GLU A 16 -4.87 14.77 -8.57
N ILE A 17 -5.82 13.86 -8.37
CA ILE A 17 -5.74 12.47 -8.80
C ILE A 17 -6.11 12.41 -10.30
N PRO A 18 -5.27 11.84 -11.18
CA PRO A 18 -5.59 11.68 -12.59
C PRO A 18 -6.92 10.93 -12.80
N ALA A 19 -7.72 11.39 -13.77
CA ALA A 19 -9.06 10.84 -14.02
C ALA A 19 -9.02 9.35 -14.38
N ASP A 20 -8.02 8.92 -15.15
CA ASP A 20 -7.86 7.52 -15.56
C ASP A 20 -7.54 6.62 -14.34
N TRP A 21 -6.68 7.09 -13.43
CA TRP A 21 -6.39 6.38 -12.18
C TRP A 21 -7.63 6.23 -11.30
N LEU A 22 -8.45 7.28 -11.21
CA LEU A 22 -9.72 7.21 -10.48
C LEU A 22 -10.69 6.22 -11.15
N ALA A 23 -10.77 6.21 -12.48
CA ALA A 23 -11.60 5.27 -13.22
C ALA A 23 -11.16 3.81 -13.00
N GLU A 24 -9.85 3.54 -12.97
CA GLU A 24 -9.29 2.23 -12.65
C GLU A 24 -9.58 1.81 -11.21
N PHE A 25 -9.40 2.72 -10.25
CA PHE A 25 -9.73 2.48 -8.85
C PHE A 25 -11.21 2.12 -8.68
N GLU A 26 -12.11 2.89 -9.32
CA GLU A 26 -13.55 2.64 -9.32
C GLU A 26 -13.91 1.30 -9.96
N ALA A 27 -13.24 0.92 -11.07
CA ALA A 27 -13.42 -0.38 -11.69
C ALA A 27 -12.98 -1.52 -10.76
N ALA A 28 -11.86 -1.37 -10.04
CA ALA A 28 -11.40 -2.33 -9.05
C ALA A 28 -12.35 -2.41 -7.84
N ALA A 29 -12.91 -1.28 -7.40
CA ALA A 29 -13.84 -1.21 -6.28
C ALA A 29 -15.17 -1.92 -6.54
N ARG A 30 -15.63 -1.97 -7.80
CA ARG A 30 -16.85 -2.69 -8.22
C ARG A 30 -16.69 -4.21 -8.29
N ARG A 31 -15.47 -4.75 -8.18
CA ARG A 31 -15.24 -6.21 -8.20
C ARG A 31 -15.95 -6.89 -7.03
N PRO A 32 -16.36 -8.17 -7.18
CA PRO A 32 -16.95 -8.94 -6.08
C PRO A 32 -16.06 -8.95 -4.83
N LEU A 33 -16.68 -8.97 -3.65
CA LEU A 33 -15.98 -8.90 -2.36
C LEU A 33 -14.89 -9.98 -2.23
N SER A 34 -15.16 -11.22 -2.65
CA SER A 34 -14.17 -12.31 -2.64
C SER A 34 -12.94 -12.01 -3.51
N GLN A 35 -13.13 -11.36 -4.65
CA GLN A 35 -12.04 -10.95 -5.53
C GLN A 35 -11.24 -9.81 -4.92
N ARG A 36 -11.92 -8.84 -4.28
CA ARG A 36 -11.24 -7.76 -3.55
C ARG A 36 -10.38 -8.30 -2.41
N PHE A 37 -10.90 -9.23 -1.61
CA PHE A 37 -10.12 -9.90 -0.56
C PHE A 37 -8.93 -10.69 -1.12
N ARG A 38 -9.13 -11.45 -2.20
CA ARG A 38 -8.07 -12.25 -2.83
C ARG A 38 -6.86 -11.41 -3.26
N TYR A 39 -7.10 -10.17 -3.68
CA TYR A 39 -6.07 -9.24 -4.11
C TYR A 39 -5.76 -8.14 -3.09
N SER A 40 -6.17 -8.32 -1.82
CA SER A 40 -5.96 -7.35 -0.74
C SER A 40 -6.44 -5.93 -1.08
N PHE A 41 -7.45 -5.80 -1.94
CA PHE A 41 -8.11 -4.54 -2.26
C PHE A 41 -9.14 -4.22 -1.19
N ILE A 42 -8.66 -3.92 0.01
CA ILE A 42 -9.48 -3.64 1.19
C ILE A 42 -9.01 -2.36 1.87
N LYS A 43 -9.97 -1.57 2.36
CA LYS A 43 -9.66 -0.49 3.31
C LYS A 43 -9.63 -1.10 4.70
N THR A 44 -8.44 -1.42 5.19
CA THR A 44 -8.24 -1.90 6.56
C THR A 44 -7.29 -0.97 7.28
N TYR A 45 -7.58 -0.72 8.54
CA TYR A 45 -6.64 -0.11 9.46
C TYR A 45 -5.51 -1.13 9.73
N LYS A 46 -4.27 -0.70 9.59
CA LYS A 46 -3.04 -1.44 9.94
C LYS A 46 -2.52 -0.86 11.25
N PRO A 47 -2.73 -1.55 12.39
CA PRO A 47 -2.30 -1.06 13.69
C PRO A 47 -0.83 -0.67 13.69
N VAL A 48 -0.50 0.42 14.40
CA VAL A 48 0.85 0.99 14.50
C VAL A 48 1.39 1.62 13.21
N LEU A 49 1.14 1.00 12.04
CA LEU A 49 1.56 1.55 10.74
C LEU A 49 0.74 2.77 10.31
N ASP A 50 -0.56 2.77 10.57
CA ASP A 50 -1.44 3.87 10.20
C ASP A 50 -1.54 4.96 11.30
N ASP A 51 -0.93 4.73 12.47
CA ASP A 51 -0.97 5.65 13.61
C ASP A 51 -0.02 6.84 13.47
N GLU A 52 1.03 6.69 12.65
CA GLU A 52 2.03 7.73 12.44
C GLU A 52 2.33 7.88 10.94
N PRO A 53 2.57 9.10 10.44
CA PRO A 53 2.72 9.36 9.01
C PRO A 53 4.00 8.77 8.42
N TYR A 54 5.06 8.64 9.23
CA TYR A 54 6.29 7.98 8.82
C TYR A 54 7.09 7.47 10.03
N ARG A 55 7.98 6.52 9.78
CA ARG A 55 8.98 6.05 10.74
C ARG A 55 10.27 5.70 10.01
N SER A 56 11.41 6.03 10.59
CA SER A 56 12.74 5.77 10.03
C SER A 56 13.63 5.08 11.06
N PHE A 57 14.57 4.27 10.57
CA PHE A 57 15.53 3.52 11.38
C PHE A 57 16.94 3.74 10.81
N GLU A 58 17.96 3.70 11.66
CA GLU A 58 19.36 3.89 11.23
C GLU A 58 19.87 2.65 10.49
N ASN A 59 19.31 1.47 10.78
CA ASN A 59 19.70 0.22 10.14
C ASN A 59 18.56 -0.81 10.11
N MET A 60 18.78 -1.87 9.33
CA MET A 60 17.79 -2.94 9.15
C MET A 60 17.61 -3.83 10.38
N ALA A 61 18.56 -3.88 11.32
CA ALA A 61 18.42 -4.68 12.53
C ALA A 61 17.45 -4.02 13.52
N GLU A 62 17.51 -2.69 13.66
CA GLU A 62 16.54 -1.89 14.40
C GLU A 62 15.14 -2.01 13.81
N TYR A 63 15.01 -1.89 12.48
CA TYR A 63 13.75 -2.08 11.78
C TYR A 63 13.11 -3.44 12.10
N ARG A 64 13.87 -4.55 11.96
CA ARG A 64 13.35 -5.90 12.20
C ARG A 64 12.92 -6.10 13.65
N ARG A 65 13.76 -5.72 14.61
CA ARG A 65 13.42 -5.81 16.03
C ARG A 65 12.15 -5.02 16.35
N TRP A 66 12.03 -3.81 15.81
CA TRP A 66 10.83 -3.00 16.02
C TRP A 66 9.59 -3.67 15.41
N CYS A 67 9.69 -4.24 14.21
CA CYS A 67 8.60 -4.99 13.59
C CYS A 67 8.15 -6.18 14.45
N GLU A 68 9.10 -6.95 15.00
CA GLU A 68 8.82 -8.10 15.87
C GLU A 68 8.15 -7.70 17.20
N GLU A 69 8.52 -6.55 17.76
CA GLU A 69 8.01 -6.09 19.05
C GLU A 69 6.67 -5.33 18.96
N ASN A 70 6.37 -4.67 17.83
CA ASN A 70 5.29 -3.69 17.74
C ASN A 70 4.21 -4.05 16.70
N LEU A 71 4.50 -4.87 15.69
CA LEU A 71 3.53 -5.17 14.64
C LEU A 71 2.80 -6.49 14.90
N PRO A 72 1.48 -6.54 14.65
CA PRO A 72 0.74 -7.79 14.66
C PRO A 72 1.27 -8.82 13.66
N ASP A 73 1.31 -10.10 14.07
CA ASP A 73 1.82 -11.22 13.25
C ASP A 73 1.17 -11.32 11.86
N TRP A 74 -0.13 -11.05 11.75
CA TRP A 74 -0.88 -11.16 10.49
C TRP A 74 -0.40 -10.18 9.40
N LEU A 75 0.36 -9.15 9.77
CA LEU A 75 0.97 -8.23 8.79
C LEU A 75 2.22 -8.83 8.13
N GLY A 76 2.81 -9.89 8.68
CA GLY A 76 3.93 -10.62 8.07
C GLY A 76 5.28 -9.90 8.10
N TYR A 77 5.46 -8.91 8.98
CA TYR A 77 6.74 -8.22 9.17
C TYR A 77 7.63 -8.83 10.24
N GLY A 78 7.07 -9.64 11.15
CA GLY A 78 7.84 -10.47 12.07
C GLY A 78 8.50 -11.62 11.30
N GLY A 79 9.75 -11.94 11.63
CA GLY A 79 10.52 -12.97 10.92
C GLY A 79 9.78 -14.29 10.77
N VAL A 80 9.93 -14.93 9.59
CA VAL A 80 9.52 -16.32 9.32
C VAL A 80 10.63 -17.28 9.72
#